data_AF-A0A6C0BPL7-F1
#
_entry.id   AF-A0A6C0BPL7-F1
#
_cell.length_a   1.000
_cell.length_b   1.000
_cell.length_c   1.000
_cell.angle_alpha   90.00
_cell.angle_beta   90.00
_cell.angle_gamma   90.00
#
_symmetry.space_group_name_H-M   'P 1'
#
loop_
_entity.id
_entity.type
_entity.pdbx_description
1 polymer ?
#
loop_
_entity_poly.entity_id
_entity_poly.type
_entity_poly.pdbx_seq_one_letter_code
_entity_poly.pdbx_strand_id
1 'polypeptide(L)'
;MNDSEFNTDDKSIYIDKWTFNLENLVRTWAFQALLHRDMHSKNAKKYKTMSGRLTIPLILLTTLTSVGSFGAVDSQQYKIWMYATGALNLFAAFLASMSKYLKPDEKCSNHMRTCKLYDNLFRDISIQLSMAPEERSDADEFIQKTKDRLERLMNDSPMIAETISKQILKDHNVESPDDFDIVIYGRENENKCHNDLVAAQI
;
A
#
# COMPACT_ATOMS: atom_id res chain seq x y z
N MET A 1 -18.08 11.40 -56.63
CA MET A 1 -17.42 10.52 -55.65
C MET A 1 -16.06 11.12 -55.39
N ASN A 2 -15.98 11.93 -54.34
CA ASN A 2 -14.74 12.57 -53.90
C ASN A 2 -14.63 12.19 -52.44
N ASP A 3 -13.91 11.10 -52.18
CA ASP A 3 -13.66 10.61 -50.83
C ASP A 3 -12.60 11.54 -50.26
N SER A 4 -13.06 12.53 -49.48
CA SER A 4 -12.18 13.37 -48.69
C SER A 4 -11.49 12.48 -47.67
N GLU A 5 -10.23 12.17 -47.96
CA GLU A 5 -9.24 11.58 -47.07
C GLU A 5 -9.35 12.23 -45.68
N PHE A 6 -9.81 11.46 -44.70
CA PHE A 6 -9.83 11.86 -43.30
C PHE A 6 -8.38 11.96 -42.82
N ASN A 7 -7.85 13.19 -42.80
CA ASN A 7 -6.50 13.48 -42.38
C ASN A 7 -6.30 13.07 -40.91
N THR A 8 -5.41 12.10 -40.68
CA THR A 8 -5.06 11.54 -39.37
C THR A 8 -4.24 12.47 -38.48
N ASP A 9 -3.78 13.63 -39.00
CA ASP A 9 -2.93 14.58 -38.25
C ASP A 9 -3.70 15.46 -37.25
N ASP A 10 -5.03 15.53 -37.30
CA ASP A 10 -5.85 16.33 -36.36
C ASP A 10 -6.12 15.62 -35.02
N LYS A 11 -5.74 14.34 -34.89
CA LYS A 11 -5.90 13.59 -33.64
C LYS A 11 -4.90 13.98 -32.57
N SER A 12 -3.73 14.53 -32.92
CA SER A 12 -2.68 14.87 -31.93
C SER A 12 -3.05 16.05 -31.04
N ILE A 13 -3.82 17.01 -31.57
CA ILE A 13 -4.12 18.29 -30.90
C ILE A 13 -5.11 18.13 -29.72
N TYR A 14 -5.90 17.05 -29.72
CA TYR A 14 -6.86 16.76 -28.64
C TYR A 14 -6.28 15.95 -27.48
N ILE A 15 -5.09 15.36 -27.64
CA ILE A 15 -4.46 14.50 -26.62
C ILE A 15 -3.70 15.35 -25.58
N ASP A 16 -3.24 16.55 -25.97
CA ASP A 16 -2.42 17.41 -25.12
C ASP A 16 -3.21 18.22 -24.08
N LYS A 17 -4.52 18.39 -24.27
CA LYS A 17 -5.35 19.25 -23.40
C LYS A 17 -6.01 18.46 -22.27
N TRP A 18 -5.97 19.03 -21.07
CA TRP A 18 -6.71 18.52 -19.92
C TRP A 18 -8.22 18.54 -20.20
N THR A 19 -8.84 17.35 -20.14
CA THR A 19 -10.29 17.19 -20.21
C THR A 19 -10.82 16.77 -18.85
N PHE A 20 -12.09 17.08 -18.56
CA PHE A 20 -12.75 16.68 -17.31
C PHE A 20 -12.65 15.15 -17.06
N ASN A 21 -12.67 14.35 -18.12
CA ASN A 21 -12.55 12.90 -18.02
C ASN A 21 -11.16 12.47 -17.56
N LEU A 22 -10.11 13.10 -18.10
CA LEU A 22 -8.72 12.84 -17.68
C LEU A 22 -8.50 13.29 -16.24
N GLU A 23 -9.06 14.43 -15.85
CA GLU A 23 -9.02 14.88 -14.45
C GLU A 23 -9.71 13.88 -13.51
N ASN A 24 -10.86 13.34 -13.92
CA ASN A 24 -11.57 12.35 -13.10
C ASN A 24 -10.79 11.02 -13.02
N LEU A 25 -10.19 10.57 -14.12
CA LEU A 25 -9.33 9.38 -14.12
C LEU A 25 -8.14 9.54 -13.15
N VAL A 26 -7.43 10.65 -13.26
CA VAL A 26 -6.27 10.96 -12.42
C VAL A 26 -6.70 11.13 -10.95
N ARG A 27 -7.87 11.71 -10.69
CA ARG A 27 -8.47 11.78 -9.34
C ARG A 27 -8.73 10.39 -8.77
N THR A 28 -9.25 9.46 -9.56
CA THR A 28 -9.45 8.07 -9.15
C THR A 28 -8.13 7.40 -8.77
N TRP A 29 -7.09 7.57 -9.57
CA TRP A 29 -5.75 7.07 -9.24
C TRP A 29 -5.17 7.69 -7.97
N ALA A 30 -5.44 8.97 -7.72
CA ALA A 30 -5.06 9.62 -6.47
C ALA A 30 -5.75 8.95 -5.26
N PHE A 31 -7.05 8.66 -5.38
CA PHE A 31 -7.81 7.98 -4.33
C PHE A 31 -7.31 6.54 -4.09
N GLN A 32 -7.02 5.79 -5.15
CA GLN A 32 -6.39 4.46 -5.03
C GLN A 32 -5.03 4.56 -4.30
N ALA A 33 -4.18 5.52 -4.68
CA ALA A 33 -2.91 5.73 -4.02
C ALA A 33 -3.07 6.07 -2.52
N LEU A 34 -4.07 6.88 -2.18
CA LEU A 34 -4.40 7.22 -0.80
C LEU A 34 -4.83 5.97 0.01
N LEU A 35 -5.68 5.14 -0.57
CA LEU A 35 -6.17 3.91 0.04
C LEU A 35 -5.00 2.93 0.33
N HIS A 36 -4.15 2.69 -0.68
CA HIS A 36 -2.98 1.83 -0.54
C HIS A 36 -1.97 2.38 0.48
N ARG A 37 -1.76 3.70 0.52
CA ARG A 37 -0.93 4.35 1.55
C ARG A 37 -1.43 4.02 2.94
N ASP A 38 -2.73 4.15 3.20
CA ASP A 38 -3.29 3.92 4.53
C ASP A 38 -3.21 2.43 4.93
N MET A 39 -3.42 1.50 3.98
CA MET A 39 -3.23 0.07 4.19
C MET A 39 -1.79 -0.27 4.58
N HIS A 40 -0.80 0.30 3.88
CA HIS A 40 0.62 0.09 4.19
C HIS A 40 1.03 0.75 5.51
N SER A 41 0.49 1.92 5.83
CA SER A 41 0.70 2.60 7.12
C SER A 41 0.21 1.76 8.30
N LYS A 42 -1.00 1.18 8.21
CA LYS A 42 -1.53 0.28 9.24
C LYS A 42 -0.71 -1.00 9.38
N ASN A 43 -0.28 -1.62 8.26
CA ASN A 43 0.60 -2.80 8.30
C ASN A 43 1.95 -2.51 8.95
N ALA A 44 2.59 -1.39 8.60
CA ALA A 44 3.83 -0.97 9.22
C ALA A 44 3.70 -0.86 10.75
N LYS A 45 2.63 -0.22 11.25
CA LYS A 45 2.36 -0.11 12.70
C LYS A 45 2.21 -1.48 13.37
N LYS A 46 1.53 -2.43 12.70
CA LYS A 46 1.38 -3.81 13.19
C LYS A 46 2.73 -4.51 13.34
N TYR A 47 3.58 -4.46 12.31
CA TYR A 47 4.91 -5.07 12.36
C TYR A 47 5.85 -4.38 13.35
N LYS A 48 5.79 -3.06 13.50
CA LYS A 48 6.52 -2.32 14.53
C LYS A 48 6.15 -2.80 15.94
N THR A 49 4.85 -3.01 16.19
CA THR A 49 4.36 -3.51 17.47
C THR A 49 4.80 -4.95 17.70
N MET A 50 4.76 -5.79 16.66
CA MET A 50 5.22 -7.17 16.72
C MET A 50 6.72 -7.28 17.02
N SER A 51 7.55 -6.43 16.40
CA SER A 51 8.98 -6.35 16.71
C SER A 51 9.21 -6.01 18.18
N GLY A 52 8.54 -4.96 18.70
CA GLY A 52 8.64 -4.60 20.11
C GLY A 52 8.25 -5.74 21.07
N ARG A 53 7.17 -6.48 20.74
CA ARG A 53 6.70 -7.62 21.54
C ARG A 53 7.66 -8.82 21.54
N LEU A 54 8.51 -8.97 20.54
CA LEU A 54 9.52 -10.03 20.49
C LEU A 54 10.86 -9.57 21.11
N THR A 55 11.26 -8.34 20.83
CA THR A 55 12.57 -7.80 21.24
C THR A 55 12.64 -7.47 22.73
N ILE A 56 11.58 -6.87 23.32
CA ILE A 56 11.56 -6.53 24.74
C ILE A 56 11.74 -7.77 25.65
N PRO A 57 10.94 -8.84 25.53
CA PRO A 57 11.13 -10.02 26.38
C PRO A 57 12.46 -10.72 26.11
N LEU A 58 12.94 -10.70 24.86
CA LEU A 58 14.25 -11.24 24.53
C LEU A 58 15.38 -10.53 25.31
N ILE A 59 15.38 -9.19 25.34
CA ILE A 59 16.36 -8.39 26.10
C ILE A 59 16.27 -8.69 27.60
N LEU A 60 15.06 -8.80 28.15
CA LEU A 60 14.88 -9.13 29.57
C LEU A 60 15.44 -10.52 29.90
N LEU A 61 15.17 -11.52 29.06
CA LEU A 61 15.65 -12.88 29.26
C LEU A 61 17.18 -12.97 29.15
N THR A 62 17.79 -12.30 28.17
CA THR A 62 19.25 -12.32 28.02
C THR A 62 19.94 -11.60 29.17
N THR A 63 19.37 -10.48 29.65
CA THR A 63 19.89 -9.74 30.81
C THR A 63 19.76 -10.57 32.09
N LEU A 64 18.60 -11.16 32.35
CA LEU A 64 18.37 -12.04 33.51
C LEU A 64 19.29 -13.26 33.50
N THR A 65 19.48 -13.88 32.34
CA THR A 65 20.40 -15.01 32.17
C THR A 65 21.84 -14.60 32.48
N SER A 66 22.26 -13.43 32.00
CA SER A 66 23.62 -12.91 32.22
C SER A 66 23.86 -12.63 33.71
N VAL A 67 22.96 -11.86 34.35
CA VAL A 67 23.05 -11.53 35.78
C VAL A 67 22.98 -12.79 36.64
N GLY A 68 22.06 -13.71 36.33
CA GLY A 68 21.90 -14.96 37.06
C GLY A 68 23.14 -15.85 36.98
N SER A 69 23.85 -15.84 35.85
CA SER A 69 25.10 -16.61 35.68
C SER A 69 26.23 -16.05 36.55
N PHE A 70 26.39 -14.72 36.62
CA PHE A 70 27.39 -14.09 37.49
C PHE A 70 27.05 -14.23 38.99
N GLY A 71 25.78 -14.09 39.35
CA GLY A 71 25.32 -14.21 40.74
C GLY A 71 25.36 -15.65 41.29
N ALA A 72 25.40 -16.66 40.42
CA ALA A 72 25.44 -18.06 40.84
C ALA A 72 26.79 -18.46 41.48
N VAL A 73 27.89 -17.79 41.12
CA VAL A 73 29.27 -18.27 41.36
C VAL A 73 29.60 -18.55 42.84
N ASP A 74 29.03 -17.79 43.77
CA ASP A 74 29.28 -17.94 45.23
C ASP A 74 28.02 -18.38 46.00
N SER A 75 27.00 -18.86 45.29
CA SER A 75 25.71 -19.22 45.86
C SER A 75 25.73 -20.65 46.42
N GLN A 76 25.25 -20.84 47.67
CA GLN A 76 24.96 -22.18 48.22
C GLN A 76 23.95 -22.96 47.36
N GLN A 77 23.16 -22.27 46.53
CA GLN A 77 22.18 -22.84 45.62
C GLN A 77 22.67 -22.89 44.15
N TYR A 78 23.98 -22.92 43.90
CA TYR A 78 24.59 -22.90 42.57
C TYR A 78 23.89 -23.79 41.53
N LYS A 79 23.56 -25.05 41.89
CA LYS A 79 22.90 -26.00 40.97
C LYS A 79 21.54 -25.50 40.47
N ILE A 80 20.74 -24.87 41.34
CA ILE A 80 19.41 -24.35 40.99
C ILE A 80 19.56 -23.17 40.04
N TRP A 81 20.48 -22.25 40.32
CA TRP A 81 20.79 -21.13 39.45
C TRP A 81 21.33 -21.56 38.09
N MET A 82 22.16 -22.60 38.05
CA MET A 82 22.71 -23.15 36.80
C MET A 82 21.61 -23.75 35.91
N TYR A 83 20.68 -24.53 36.47
CA TYR A 83 19.56 -25.07 35.69
C TYR A 83 18.57 -23.98 35.24
N ALA A 84 18.29 -22.99 36.10
CA ALA A 84 17.39 -21.88 35.77
C ALA A 84 17.96 -21.00 34.64
N THR A 85 19.23 -20.61 34.72
CA THR A 85 19.91 -19.82 33.69
C THR A 85 20.05 -20.59 32.38
N GLY A 86 20.34 -21.90 32.42
CA GLY A 86 20.36 -22.76 31.24
C GLY A 86 19.01 -22.81 30.52
N ALA A 87 17.90 -22.94 31.26
CA ALA A 87 16.55 -22.94 30.68
C ALA A 87 16.18 -21.58 30.07
N LEU A 88 16.46 -20.47 30.77
CA LEU A 88 16.23 -19.12 30.26
C LEU A 88 17.04 -18.83 28.99
N ASN A 89 18.29 -19.30 28.93
CA ASN A 89 19.14 -19.14 27.76
C ASN A 89 18.58 -19.88 26.53
N LEU A 90 18.08 -21.10 26.72
CA LEU A 90 17.43 -21.86 25.64
C LEU A 90 16.18 -21.14 25.13
N PHE A 91 15.36 -20.59 26.04
CA PHE A 91 14.17 -19.83 25.68
C PHE A 91 14.51 -18.52 24.95
N ALA A 92 15.55 -17.80 25.41
CA ALA A 92 16.07 -16.61 24.73
C ALA A 92 16.58 -16.93 23.32
N ALA A 93 17.32 -18.03 23.14
CA ALA A 93 17.82 -18.47 21.84
C ALA A 93 16.69 -18.84 20.87
N PHE A 94 15.62 -19.47 21.39
CA PHE A 94 14.41 -19.76 20.61
C PHE A 94 13.71 -18.48 20.15
N LEU A 95 13.49 -17.52 21.06
CA LEU A 95 12.88 -16.22 20.72
C LEU A 95 13.72 -15.43 19.71
N ALA A 96 15.05 -15.44 19.85
CA ALA A 96 15.96 -14.81 18.89
C ALA A 96 15.84 -15.44 17.50
N SER A 97 15.78 -16.77 17.43
CA SER A 97 15.59 -17.52 16.18
C SER A 97 14.24 -17.20 15.52
N MET A 98 13.18 -17.13 16.32
CA MET A 98 11.84 -16.76 15.85
C MET A 98 11.81 -15.31 15.30
N SER A 99 12.43 -14.37 16.01
CA SER A 99 12.54 -12.98 15.57
C SER A 99 13.29 -12.87 14.23
N LYS A 100 14.40 -13.59 14.08
CA LYS A 100 15.19 -13.65 12.85
C LYS A 100 14.44 -14.32 11.69
N TYR A 101 13.57 -15.29 11.96
CA TYR A 101 12.73 -15.92 10.95
C TYR A 101 11.59 -15.00 10.49
N LEU A 102 10.88 -14.35 11.42
CA LEU A 102 9.74 -13.48 11.10
C LEU A 102 10.14 -12.16 10.45
N LYS A 103 11.33 -11.64 10.77
CA LYS A 103 11.89 -10.36 10.33
C LYS A 103 10.88 -9.21 10.38
N PRO A 104 10.28 -8.93 11.56
CA PRO A 104 9.23 -7.93 11.68
C PRO A 104 9.73 -6.52 11.33
N ASP A 105 10.98 -6.17 11.65
CA ASP A 105 11.54 -4.85 11.33
C ASP A 105 11.75 -4.64 9.83
N GLU A 106 12.21 -5.67 9.11
CA GLU A 106 12.36 -5.63 7.65
C GLU A 106 11.00 -5.42 6.98
N LYS A 107 9.99 -6.21 7.38
CA LYS A 107 8.62 -6.06 6.88
C LYS A 107 8.03 -4.69 7.20
N CYS A 108 8.27 -4.17 8.41
CA CYS A 108 7.86 -2.82 8.80
C CYS A 108 8.48 -1.77 7.88
N SER A 109 9.80 -1.84 7.67
CA SER A 109 10.54 -0.91 6.82
C SER A 109 10.03 -0.95 5.37
N ASN A 110 9.79 -2.14 4.82
CA ASN A 110 9.27 -2.32 3.47
C ASN A 110 7.88 -1.67 3.32
N HIS A 111 6.95 -1.94 4.23
CA HIS A 111 5.63 -1.28 4.21
C HIS A 111 5.72 0.24 4.40
N MET A 112 6.60 0.74 5.28
CA MET A 112 6.82 2.18 5.45
C MET A 112 7.39 2.83 4.18
N ARG A 113 8.30 2.15 3.48
CA ARG A 113 8.85 2.61 2.20
C ARG A 113 7.75 2.72 1.16
N THR A 114 6.96 1.67 0.97
CA THR A 114 5.84 1.66 0.02
C THR A 114 4.79 2.72 0.35
N CYS A 115 4.46 2.88 1.64
CA CYS A 115 3.57 3.95 2.11
C CYS A 115 4.05 5.34 1.68
N LYS A 116 5.35 5.65 1.81
CA LYS A 116 5.91 6.94 1.37
C LYS A 116 5.81 7.12 -0.15
N LEU A 117 6.03 6.05 -0.91
CA LEU A 117 5.97 6.12 -2.37
C LEU A 117 4.54 6.42 -2.86
N TYR A 118 3.52 5.79 -2.27
CA TYR A 118 2.12 6.11 -2.54
C TYR A 118 1.73 7.51 -2.07
N ASP A 119 2.21 7.97 -0.91
CA ASP A 119 1.98 9.34 -0.44
C ASP A 119 2.58 10.37 -1.40
N ASN A 120 3.78 10.10 -1.93
CA ASN A 120 4.40 10.96 -2.94
C ASN A 120 3.58 10.98 -4.23
N LEU A 121 3.11 9.82 -4.72
CA LEU A 121 2.25 9.76 -5.91
C LEU A 121 0.96 10.57 -5.71
N PHE A 122 0.30 10.40 -4.57
CA PHE A 122 -0.91 11.14 -4.22
C PHE A 122 -0.67 12.66 -4.20
N ARG A 123 0.44 13.11 -3.60
CA ARG A 123 0.81 14.53 -3.55
C ARG A 123 1.10 15.10 -4.94
N ASP A 124 1.85 14.36 -5.76
CA ASP A 124 2.19 14.78 -7.13
C ASP A 124 0.91 14.98 -7.96
N ILE A 125 -0.04 14.05 -7.87
CA ILE A 125 -1.34 14.17 -8.52
C ILE A 125 -2.16 15.34 -7.94
N SER A 126 -2.20 15.47 -6.62
CA SER A 126 -2.97 16.53 -5.95
C SER A 126 -2.46 17.92 -6.33
N ILE A 127 -1.14 18.10 -6.44
CA ILE A 127 -0.53 19.36 -6.88
C ILE A 127 -0.95 19.67 -8.32
N GLN A 128 -0.88 18.69 -9.22
CA GLN A 128 -1.29 18.87 -10.63
C GLN A 128 -2.76 19.24 -10.77
N LEU A 129 -3.66 18.56 -10.05
CA LEU A 129 -5.09 18.88 -10.07
C LEU A 129 -5.44 20.21 -9.38
N SER A 130 -4.56 20.72 -8.50
CA SER A 130 -4.77 22.00 -7.81
C SER A 130 -4.41 23.23 -8.65
N MET A 131 -3.59 23.05 -9.69
CA MET A 131 -3.21 24.13 -10.62
C MET A 131 -4.31 24.40 -11.64
N ALA A 132 -4.33 25.60 -12.22
CA ALA A 132 -5.19 25.92 -13.35
C ALA A 132 -4.82 25.06 -14.58
N PRO A 133 -5.78 24.62 -15.41
CA PRO A 133 -5.51 23.73 -16.55
C PRO A 133 -4.41 24.20 -17.50
N GLU A 134 -4.24 25.53 -17.63
CA GLU A 134 -3.26 26.17 -18.51
C GLU A 134 -1.83 26.15 -17.95
N GLU A 135 -1.67 26.00 -16.63
CA GLU A 135 -0.37 25.98 -15.94
C GLU A 135 0.15 24.57 -15.68
N ARG A 136 -0.65 23.54 -16.01
CA ARG A 136 -0.31 22.13 -15.80
C ARG A 136 0.68 21.63 -16.86
N SER A 137 1.35 20.53 -16.54
CA SER A 137 2.10 19.77 -17.53
C SER A 137 1.16 19.16 -18.58
N ASP A 138 1.71 18.83 -19.75
CA ASP A 138 0.99 18.14 -20.82
C ASP A 138 0.25 16.91 -20.29
N ALA A 139 -1.03 16.80 -20.65
CA ALA A 139 -1.93 15.82 -20.05
C ALA A 139 -1.45 14.39 -20.34
N ASP A 140 -1.06 14.10 -21.59
CA ASP A 140 -0.60 12.77 -22.01
C ASP A 140 0.68 12.33 -21.27
N GLU A 141 1.70 13.19 -21.24
CA GLU A 141 2.96 12.89 -20.54
C GLU A 141 2.69 12.62 -19.07
N PHE A 142 1.86 13.45 -18.43
CA PHE A 142 1.53 13.29 -17.02
C PHE A 142 0.77 11.99 -16.74
N ILE A 143 -0.21 11.65 -17.58
CA ILE A 143 -1.01 10.42 -17.45
C ILE A 143 -0.12 9.19 -17.61
N GLN A 144 0.69 9.13 -18.67
CA GLN A 144 1.60 8.02 -18.91
C GLN A 144 2.57 7.84 -17.74
N LYS A 145 3.19 8.93 -17.28
CA LYS A 145 4.09 8.93 -16.13
C LYS A 145 3.41 8.46 -14.84
N THR A 146 2.19 8.93 -14.60
CA THR A 146 1.41 8.59 -13.39
C THR A 146 0.98 7.12 -13.41
N LYS A 147 0.49 6.65 -14.56
CA LYS A 147 0.12 5.26 -14.81
C LYS A 147 1.31 4.33 -14.59
N ASP A 148 2.43 4.57 -15.26
CA ASP A 148 3.64 3.77 -15.13
C ASP A 148 4.11 3.69 -13.69
N ARG A 149 4.05 4.81 -12.97
CA ARG A 149 4.42 4.86 -11.56
C ARG A 149 3.46 4.08 -10.67
N LEU A 150 2.15 4.18 -10.93
CA LEU A 150 1.15 3.42 -10.18
C LEU A 150 1.31 1.91 -10.42
N GLU A 151 1.44 1.47 -11.68
CA GLU A 151 1.66 0.07 -12.03
C GLU A 151 2.93 -0.50 -11.39
N ARG A 152 4.04 0.26 -11.44
CA ARG A 152 5.28 -0.11 -10.74
C ARG A 152 5.05 -0.26 -9.25
N LEU A 153 4.31 0.66 -8.62
CA LEU A 153 4.02 0.57 -7.20
C LEU A 153 3.16 -0.65 -6.88
N MET A 154 2.16 -0.96 -7.68
CA MET A 154 1.33 -2.15 -7.48
C MET A 154 2.14 -3.44 -7.59
N ASN A 155 3.06 -3.52 -8.57
CA ASN A 155 3.93 -4.68 -8.77
C ASN A 155 4.99 -4.84 -7.67
N ASP A 156 5.58 -3.74 -7.20
CA ASP A 156 6.63 -3.75 -6.17
C ASP A 156 6.07 -3.81 -4.74
N SER A 157 4.76 -3.69 -4.58
CA SER A 157 4.13 -3.57 -3.26
C SER A 157 4.17 -4.91 -2.50
N PRO A 158 4.58 -4.90 -1.22
CA PRO A 158 4.50 -6.08 -0.38
C PRO A 158 3.04 -6.45 -0.09
N MET A 159 2.78 -7.75 -0.01
CA MET A 159 1.44 -8.30 0.29
C MET A 159 0.81 -7.66 1.54
N ILE A 160 -0.44 -7.24 1.40
CA ILE A 160 -1.23 -6.60 2.46
C ILE A 160 -2.11 -7.67 3.12
N ALA A 161 -2.15 -7.68 4.46
CA ALA A 161 -3.04 -8.59 5.16
C ALA A 161 -4.52 -8.23 4.92
N GLU A 162 -5.33 -9.21 4.50
CA GLU A 162 -6.74 -9.05 4.15
C GLU A 162 -7.58 -8.37 5.25
N THR A 163 -7.30 -8.68 6.51
CA THR A 163 -7.97 -8.05 7.67
C THR A 163 -7.79 -6.53 7.68
N ILE A 164 -6.61 -6.04 7.31
CA ILE A 164 -6.32 -4.61 7.26
C ILE A 164 -6.98 -3.96 6.05
N SER A 165 -6.97 -4.65 4.89
CA SER A 165 -7.66 -4.18 3.69
C SER A 165 -9.15 -3.99 3.94
N LYS A 166 -9.82 -4.99 4.53
CA LYS A 166 -11.25 -4.90 4.89
C LYS A 166 -11.56 -3.77 5.86
N GLN A 167 -10.69 -3.56 6.85
CA GLN A 167 -10.87 -2.47 7.80
C GLN A 167 -10.75 -1.10 7.13
N ILE A 168 -9.74 -0.92 6.28
CA ILE A 168 -9.53 0.34 5.56
C ILE A 168 -10.65 0.63 4.57
N LEU A 169 -11.11 -0.38 3.82
CA LEU A 169 -12.22 -0.25 2.88
C LEU A 169 -13.50 0.18 3.59
N LYS A 170 -13.79 -0.41 4.75
CA LYS A 170 -14.91 0.00 5.61
C LYS A 170 -14.76 1.43 6.11
N ASP A 171 -13.55 1.85 6.52
CA ASP A 171 -13.30 3.21 7.03
C ASP A 171 -13.56 4.29 5.96
N HIS A 172 -13.28 3.98 4.68
CA HIS A 172 -13.49 4.89 3.54
C HIS A 172 -14.84 4.70 2.84
N ASN A 173 -15.71 3.79 3.31
CA ASN A 173 -16.99 3.44 2.70
C ASN A 173 -16.89 3.01 1.23
N VAL A 174 -15.89 2.18 0.92
CA VAL A 174 -15.62 1.65 -0.43
C VAL A 174 -15.78 0.13 -0.40
N GLU A 175 -16.45 -0.43 -1.40
CA GLU A 175 -16.69 -1.88 -1.48
C GLU A 175 -15.46 -2.65 -1.98
N SER A 176 -14.73 -2.10 -2.95
CA SER A 176 -13.48 -2.67 -3.46
C SER A 176 -12.49 -1.57 -3.87
N PRO A 177 -11.16 -1.79 -3.68
CA PRO A 177 -10.12 -0.83 -4.08
C PRO A 177 -10.13 -0.50 -5.58
N ASP A 178 -10.73 -1.36 -6.41
CA ASP A 178 -10.73 -1.30 -7.87
C ASP A 178 -12.14 -1.16 -8.47
N ASP A 179 -13.17 -1.01 -7.63
CA ASP A 179 -14.54 -0.82 -8.09
C ASP A 179 -14.79 0.66 -8.39
N PHE A 180 -14.39 1.06 -9.59
CA PHE A 180 -14.72 2.37 -10.15
C PHE A 180 -15.54 2.17 -11.41
N ASP A 181 -16.62 2.94 -11.53
CA ASP A 181 -17.40 3.02 -12.76
C ASP A 181 -16.48 3.41 -13.92
N ILE A 182 -16.19 2.45 -14.80
CA ILE A 182 -15.42 2.70 -16.03
C ILE A 182 -16.37 3.42 -16.99
N VAL A 183 -16.34 4.75 -16.97
CA VAL A 183 -17.16 5.52 -17.90
C VAL A 183 -16.50 5.52 -19.28
N ILE A 184 -17.12 4.81 -20.23
CA ILE A 184 -16.67 4.76 -21.63
C ILE A 184 -17.28 5.95 -22.38
N TYR A 185 -16.45 6.94 -22.70
CA TYR A 185 -16.89 8.14 -23.42
C TYR A 185 -16.66 8.04 -24.94
N GLY A 186 -17.51 8.70 -25.73
CA GLY A 186 -17.52 8.61 -27.20
C GLY A 186 -18.35 7.45 -27.76
N ARG A 187 -18.95 6.65 -26.88
CA ARG A 187 -20.02 5.70 -27.19
C ARG A 187 -21.23 6.14 -26.36
N GLU A 188 -22.20 6.83 -26.98
CA GLU A 188 -23.43 7.19 -26.28
C GLU A 188 -24.13 5.91 -25.79
N ASN A 189 -24.19 5.72 -24.46
CA ASN A 189 -25.20 4.92 -23.77
C ASN A 189 -25.51 3.50 -24.31
N GLU A 190 -24.57 2.55 -24.27
CA GLU A 190 -24.96 1.14 -24.27
C GLU A 190 -25.71 0.75 -22.97
N ASN A 191 -25.56 1.53 -21.88
CA ASN A 191 -26.29 1.33 -20.63
C ASN A 191 -27.78 1.70 -20.70
N LYS A 192 -28.24 2.44 -21.73
CA LYS A 192 -29.69 2.60 -22.00
C LYS A 192 -30.26 1.36 -22.68
N CYS A 193 -29.52 0.74 -23.60
CA CYS A 193 -29.99 -0.42 -24.34
C CYS A 193 -30.29 -1.61 -23.41
N HIS A 194 -29.51 -1.83 -22.35
CA HIS A 194 -29.81 -2.89 -21.39
C HIS A 194 -31.10 -2.63 -20.58
N ASN A 195 -31.30 -1.38 -20.12
CA ASN A 195 -32.50 -1.03 -19.34
C ASN A 195 -33.78 -0.98 -20.20
N ASP A 196 -33.66 -0.59 -21.47
CA ASP A 196 -34.79 -0.56 -22.42
C ASP A 196 -35.17 -1.97 -22.90
N LEU A 197 -34.22 -2.91 -22.99
CA LEU A 197 -34.49 -4.33 -23.31
C LEU A 197 -35.16 -5.08 -22.16
N VAL A 198 -34.80 -4.77 -20.90
CA VAL A 198 -35.45 -5.34 -19.70
C VAL A 198 -36.86 -4.75 -19.52
N ALA A 199 -37.06 -3.46 -19.82
CA ALA A 199 -38.38 -2.83 -19.76
C ALA A 199 -39.33 -3.28 -20.90
N ALA A 200 -38.81 -3.76 -22.03
CA ALA A 200 -39.60 -4.30 -23.14
C ALA A 200 -39.97 -5.80 -22.99
N GLN A 201 -39.47 -6.46 -21.93
CA GLN A 201 -39.76 -7.87 -21.60
C GLN A 201 -40.73 -8.03 -20.41
N ILE A 202 -41.36 -6.93 -19.95
CA ILE A 202 -42.47 -6.89 -18.99
C ILE A 202 -43.70 -6.35 -19.71
#